data_AF-A0A4P7C0G6-F1
#
_entry.id   AF-A0A4P7C0G6-F1
#
_cell.length_a   1.000
_cell.length_b   1.000
_cell.length_c   1.000
_cell.angle_alpha   90.00
_cell.angle_beta   90.00
_cell.angle_gamma   90.00
#
_symmetry.space_group_name_H-M   'P 1'
#
loop_
_entity.id
_entity.type
_entity.pdbx_description
1 polymer ?
#
loop_
_entity_poly.entity_id
_entity_poly.type
_entity_poly.pdbx_seq_one_letter_code
_entity_poly.pdbx_strand_id
1 'polypeptide(L)'
;MSYLPSLPKGTLLEVFKAYPALARPLHAFAETLMRGPSPFSEGEREFIAAFVSSLNGCDYCRASHAEVASRFGVDKALVEACVNDIENSGLPERLKPVLRYCQ
;
A
#
# COMPACT_ATOMS: atom_id res chain seq x y z
N MET A 1 10.02 11.27 -5.04
CA MET A 1 9.31 12.29 -4.23
C MET A 1 8.42 13.11 -5.15
N SER A 2 7.15 13.28 -4.81
CA SER A 2 6.21 14.11 -5.56
C SER A 2 6.68 15.55 -5.55
N TYR A 3 7.08 16.07 -6.70
CA TYR A 3 7.47 17.46 -6.87
C TYR A 3 6.20 18.33 -6.89
N LEU A 4 5.90 19.00 -5.78
CA LEU A 4 4.83 19.98 -5.67
C LEU A 4 5.44 21.38 -5.84
N PRO A 5 5.35 22.04 -7.02
CA PRO A 5 6.00 23.33 -7.23
C PRO A 5 5.54 24.42 -6.26
N SER A 6 4.28 24.37 -5.84
CA SER A 6 3.68 25.26 -4.85
C SER A 6 4.07 24.94 -3.41
N LEU A 7 4.64 23.76 -3.15
CA LEU A 7 5.03 23.30 -1.82
C LEU A 7 6.30 22.41 -1.90
N PRO A 8 7.46 22.99 -2.24
CA PRO A 8 8.67 22.24 -2.60
C PRO A 8 9.28 21.41 -1.46
N LYS A 9 8.89 21.67 -0.21
CA LYS A 9 9.26 20.88 0.99
C LYS A 9 8.04 20.24 1.66
N GLY A 10 6.92 20.19 0.96
CA GLY A 10 5.65 19.71 1.49
C GLY A 10 5.65 18.22 1.76
N THR A 11 5.03 17.84 2.85
CA THR A 11 4.65 16.47 3.17
C THR A 11 3.22 16.20 2.73
N LEU A 12 2.90 14.92 2.50
CA LEU A 12 1.53 14.51 2.20
C LEU A 12 0.55 14.93 3.31
N LEU A 13 1.00 14.91 4.57
CA LEU A 13 0.21 15.34 5.72
C LEU A 13 -0.15 16.83 5.66
N GLU A 14 0.76 17.69 5.22
CA GLU A 14 0.49 19.12 5.06
C GLU A 14 -0.55 19.37 3.97
N VAL A 15 -0.49 18.61 2.85
CA VAL A 15 -1.50 18.68 1.79
C VAL A 15 -2.87 18.28 2.33
N PHE A 16 -2.96 17.17 3.08
CA PHE A 16 -4.23 16.75 3.68
C PHE A 16 -4.79 17.77 4.68
N LYS A 17 -3.92 18.42 5.46
CA LYS A 17 -4.32 19.50 6.38
C LYS A 17 -4.82 20.74 5.64
N ALA A 18 -4.22 21.09 4.50
CA ALA A 18 -4.62 22.23 3.68
C ALA A 18 -5.96 22.01 2.96
N TYR A 19 -6.31 20.76 2.63
CA TYR A 19 -7.52 20.40 1.90
C TYR A 19 -8.42 19.41 2.66
N PRO A 20 -8.94 19.77 3.85
CA PRO A 20 -9.64 18.83 4.73
C PRO A 20 -10.96 18.31 4.14
N ALA A 21 -11.63 19.11 3.29
CA ALA A 21 -12.85 18.69 2.61
C ALA A 21 -12.62 17.51 1.65
N LEU A 22 -11.41 17.39 1.08
CA LEU A 22 -11.01 16.27 0.22
C LEU A 22 -10.38 15.14 1.03
N ALA A 23 -9.54 15.48 2.03
CA ALA A 23 -8.81 14.49 2.80
C ALA A 23 -9.71 13.63 3.70
N ARG A 24 -10.76 14.21 4.31
CA ARG A 24 -11.67 13.47 5.20
C ARG A 24 -12.38 12.29 4.52
N PRO A 25 -13.10 12.46 3.39
CA PRO A 25 -13.75 11.32 2.73
C PRO A 25 -12.73 10.30 2.21
N LEU A 26 -11.55 10.74 1.76
CA LEU A 26 -10.48 9.84 1.34
C LEU A 26 -10.00 8.96 2.50
N HIS A 27 -9.75 9.54 3.68
CA HIS A 27 -9.34 8.77 4.85
C HIS A 27 -10.46 7.86 5.38
N ALA A 28 -11.72 8.30 5.33
CA ALA A 28 -12.85 7.45 5.72
C ALA A 28 -12.98 6.23 4.81
N PHE A 29 -12.78 6.40 3.50
CA PHE A 29 -12.71 5.30 2.55
C PHE A 29 -11.53 4.37 2.85
N ALA A 30 -10.33 4.93 3.04
CA ALA A 30 -9.13 4.14 3.34
C ALA A 30 -9.29 3.32 4.62
N GLU A 31 -9.83 3.92 5.69
CA GLU A 31 -10.08 3.24 6.96
C GLU A 31 -11.05 2.07 6.77
N THR A 32 -12.17 2.31 6.07
CA THR A 32 -13.16 1.26 5.78
C THR A 32 -12.54 0.12 4.98
N LEU A 33 -11.76 0.43 3.95
CA LEU A 33 -11.13 -0.57 3.08
C LEU A 33 -10.04 -1.36 3.81
N MET A 34 -9.18 -0.69 4.58
CA MET A 34 -7.97 -1.26 5.16
C MET A 34 -8.16 -1.87 6.55
N ARG A 35 -9.24 -1.48 7.27
CA ARG A 35 -9.51 -1.92 8.66
C ARG A 35 -10.91 -2.51 8.84
N GLY A 36 -11.83 -2.30 7.90
CA GLY A 36 -13.17 -2.90 7.96
C GLY A 36 -13.20 -4.43 7.77
N PRO A 37 -14.38 -5.07 7.89
CA PRO A 37 -14.55 -6.51 7.69
C PRO A 37 -14.11 -6.95 6.30
N SER A 38 -13.33 -8.03 6.22
CA SER A 38 -12.78 -8.54 4.95
C SER A 38 -12.36 -10.02 5.10
N PRO A 39 -12.39 -10.82 4.02
CA PRO A 39 -11.73 -12.13 4.01
C PRO A 39 -10.20 -12.03 4.02
N PHE A 40 -9.63 -10.86 3.72
CA PHE A 40 -8.21 -10.58 3.85
C PHE A 40 -7.93 -9.94 5.21
N SER A 41 -6.87 -10.40 5.87
CA SER A 41 -6.36 -9.74 7.07
C SER A 41 -5.85 -8.32 6.76
N GLU A 42 -5.67 -7.51 7.79
CA GLU A 42 -5.08 -6.17 7.66
C GLU A 42 -3.69 -6.23 7.03
N GLY A 43 -2.83 -7.16 7.48
CA GLY A 43 -1.50 -7.36 6.91
C GLY A 43 -1.53 -7.71 5.43
N GLU A 44 -2.48 -8.52 4.99
CA GLU A 44 -2.62 -8.87 3.57
C GLU A 44 -3.09 -7.71 2.71
N ARG A 45 -4.03 -6.90 3.23
CA ARG A 45 -4.48 -5.70 2.51
C ARG A 45 -3.34 -4.70 2.34
N GLU A 46 -2.54 -4.50 3.38
CA GLU A 46 -1.34 -3.65 3.33
C GLU A 46 -0.29 -4.22 2.37
N PHE A 47 -0.09 -5.54 2.39
CA PHE A 47 0.82 -6.22 1.46
C PHE A 47 0.39 -6.06 0.00
N ILE A 48 -0.90 -6.27 -0.31
CA ILE A 48 -1.46 -6.04 -1.66
C ILE A 48 -1.27 -4.58 -2.08
N ALA A 49 -1.53 -3.63 -1.19
CA ALA A 49 -1.32 -2.21 -1.45
C ALA A 49 0.16 -1.89 -1.73
N ALA A 50 1.09 -2.49 -0.98
CA ALA A 50 2.53 -2.34 -1.20
C ALA A 50 2.97 -2.94 -2.55
N PHE A 51 2.48 -4.13 -2.90
CA PHE A 51 2.74 -4.78 -4.18
C PHE A 51 2.27 -3.92 -5.37
N VAL A 52 1.01 -3.51 -5.38
CA VAL A 52 0.45 -2.65 -6.45
C VAL A 52 1.18 -1.31 -6.52
N SER A 53 1.54 -0.72 -5.38
CA SER A 53 2.32 0.51 -5.35
C SER A 53 3.72 0.34 -5.96
N SER A 54 4.31 -0.85 -5.82
CA SER A 54 5.60 -1.18 -6.44
C SER A 54 5.47 -1.26 -7.96
N LEU A 55 4.43 -1.93 -8.47
CA LEU A 55 4.14 -1.99 -9.91
C LEU A 55 3.92 -0.61 -10.52
N ASN A 56 3.29 0.30 -9.76
CA ASN A 56 3.04 1.68 -10.18
C ASN A 56 4.24 2.62 -9.99
N GLY A 57 5.38 2.14 -9.49
CA GLY A 57 6.55 2.99 -9.21
C GLY A 57 6.31 4.05 -8.13
N CYS A 58 5.32 3.85 -7.25
CA CYS A 58 5.01 4.78 -6.17
C CYS A 58 5.81 4.43 -4.91
N ASP A 59 7.03 4.95 -4.81
CA ASP A 59 7.93 4.68 -3.68
C ASP A 59 7.33 5.04 -2.32
N TYR A 60 6.59 6.15 -2.24
CA TYR A 60 5.97 6.57 -0.98
C TYR A 60 4.97 5.52 -0.50
N CYS A 61 4.02 5.12 -1.35
CA CYS A 61 2.99 4.14 -0.99
C CYS A 61 3.60 2.76 -0.77
N ARG A 62 4.55 2.33 -1.61
CA ARG A 62 5.28 1.06 -1.43
C ARG A 62 5.92 1.00 -0.04
N ALA A 63 6.70 2.02 0.32
CA ALA A 63 7.39 2.06 1.60
C ALA A 63 6.44 2.15 2.79
N SER A 64 5.40 2.99 2.71
CA SER A 64 4.45 3.16 3.82
C SER A 64 3.62 1.90 4.06
N HIS A 65 3.09 1.28 3.01
CA HIS A 65 2.27 0.08 3.15
C HIS A 65 3.11 -1.14 3.56
N ALA A 66 4.33 -1.30 3.04
CA ALA A 66 5.23 -2.37 3.47
C ALA A 66 5.63 -2.23 4.96
N GLU A 67 5.86 -1.00 5.43
CA GLU A 67 6.08 -0.73 6.86
C GLU A 67 4.88 -1.17 7.70
N VAL A 68 3.67 -0.79 7.32
CA VAL A 68 2.46 -1.18 8.07
C VAL A 68 2.22 -2.69 8.02
N ALA A 69 2.37 -3.32 6.85
CA ALA A 69 2.25 -4.77 6.70
C ALA A 69 3.22 -5.54 7.62
N SER A 70 4.44 -5.03 7.82
CA SER A 70 5.42 -5.66 8.72
C SER A 70 5.00 -5.65 10.19
N ARG A 71 4.20 -4.67 10.61
CA ARG A 71 3.62 -4.64 11.96
C ARG A 71 2.56 -5.72 12.17
N PHE A 72 2.01 -6.24 11.08
CA PHE A 72 1.13 -7.40 11.06
C PHE A 72 1.86 -8.73 10.78
N GLY A 73 3.20 -8.72 10.79
CA GLY A 73 4.02 -9.93 10.63
C GLY A 73 4.34 -10.32 9.18
N VAL A 74 4.06 -9.46 8.20
CA VAL A 74 4.44 -9.70 6.80
C VAL A 74 5.91 -9.30 6.59
N ASP A 75 6.72 -10.20 6.02
CA ASP A 75 8.09 -9.85 5.64
C ASP A 75 8.09 -8.83 4.49
N LYS A 76 8.78 -7.70 4.67
CA LYS A 76 8.90 -6.66 3.65
C LYS A 76 9.63 -7.17 2.41
N ALA A 77 10.57 -8.10 2.56
CA ALA A 77 11.30 -8.68 1.43
C ALA A 77 10.36 -9.44 0.48
N LEU A 78 9.21 -9.93 0.97
CA LEU A 78 8.22 -10.62 0.17
C LEU A 78 7.61 -9.73 -0.92
N VAL A 79 7.51 -8.41 -0.68
CA VAL A 79 6.99 -7.45 -1.68
C VAL A 79 7.89 -7.43 -2.91
N GLU A 80 9.19 -7.22 -2.71
CA GLU A 80 10.19 -7.22 -3.79
C GLU A 80 10.26 -8.59 -4.49
N ALA A 81 10.21 -9.69 -3.71
CA ALA A 81 10.20 -11.04 -4.26
C ALA A 81 8.98 -11.26 -5.19
N CYS A 82 7.79 -10.83 -4.78
CA CYS A 82 6.57 -10.97 -5.59
C CYS A 82 6.56 -10.08 -6.83
N VAL A 83 7.17 -8.88 -6.78
CA VAL A 83 7.31 -8.01 -7.95
C VAL A 83 8.17 -8.68 -9.03
N ASN A 84 9.20 -9.43 -8.62
CA ASN A 84 10.07 -10.15 -9.54
C ASN A 84 9.44 -11.45 -10.06
N ASP A 85 8.88 -12.27 -9.17
CA ASP A 85 8.28 -13.56 -9.51
C ASP A 85 7.26 -13.99 -8.45
N ILE A 86 5.96 -13.80 -8.74
CA ILE A 86 4.87 -14.20 -7.85
C ILE A 86 4.93 -15.71 -7.55
N GLU A 87 5.26 -16.54 -8.54
CA GLU A 87 5.15 -18.00 -8.44
C GLU A 87 6.23 -18.60 -7.55
N ASN A 88 7.44 -18.00 -7.55
CA ASN A 88 8.60 -18.46 -6.77
C ASN A 88 8.96 -17.55 -5.57
N SER A 89 8.11 -16.59 -5.22
CA SER A 89 8.37 -15.60 -4.15
C SER A 89 8.28 -16.13 -2.71
N GLY A 90 7.74 -17.33 -2.51
CA GLY A 90 7.38 -17.83 -1.17
C GLY A 90 6.05 -17.28 -0.63
N LEU A 91 5.26 -16.58 -1.46
CA LEU A 91 3.92 -16.13 -1.12
C LEU A 91 2.97 -17.33 -0.90
N PRO A 92 2.07 -17.29 0.10
CA PRO A 92 1.04 -18.32 0.26
C PRO A 92 0.20 -18.51 -1.00
N GLU A 93 -0.03 -19.77 -1.40
CA GLU A 93 -0.73 -20.12 -2.64
C GLU A 93 -2.08 -19.42 -2.82
N ARG A 94 -2.83 -19.21 -1.72
CA ARG A 94 -4.13 -18.53 -1.75
C ARG A 94 -4.07 -17.06 -2.18
N LEU A 95 -2.90 -16.41 -2.07
CA LEU A 95 -2.71 -15.01 -2.44
C LEU A 95 -2.14 -14.82 -3.85
N LYS A 96 -1.51 -15.83 -4.44
CA LYS A 96 -1.01 -15.77 -5.82
C LYS A 96 -2.07 -15.36 -6.86
N PRO A 97 -3.28 -15.95 -6.88
CA PRO A 97 -4.30 -15.52 -7.86
C PRO A 97 -4.77 -14.08 -7.62
N VAL A 98 -4.72 -13.59 -6.38
CA VAL A 98 -5.05 -12.19 -6.05
C VAL A 98 -4.00 -11.25 -6.65
N LEU A 99 -2.71 -11.54 -6.45
CA LEU A 99 -1.66 -10.69 -7.03
C LEU A 99 -1.66 -10.74 -8.56
N ARG A 100 -1.91 -11.89 -9.18
CA ARG A 100 -2.07 -12.02 -10.63
C ARG A 100 -3.22 -11.17 -11.18
N TYR A 101 -4.31 -11.00 -10.42
CA TYR A 101 -5.40 -10.12 -10.80
C TYR A 101 -5.04 -8.63 -10.69
N CYS A 102 -4.13 -8.28 -9.78
CA CYS A 102 -3.70 -6.91 -9.54
C CYS A 102 -2.59 -6.42 -10.48
N GLN A 103 -2.02 -7.30 -11.31
CA GLN A 103 -0.90 -7.00 -12.22
C GLN A 103 -1.36 -6.41 -13.55
#